data_AF-A0A944IQ15-F1
#
_entry.id   AF-A0A944IQ15-F1
#
_cell.length_a   1.000
_cell.length_b   1.000
_cell.length_c   1.000
_cell.angle_alpha   90.00
_cell.angle_beta   90.00
_cell.angle_gamma   90.00
#
_symmetry.space_group_name_H-M   'P 1'
#
loop_
_entity.id
_entity.type
_entity.pdbx_description
1 polymer ?
#
loop_
_entity_poly.entity_id
_entity_poly.type
_entity_poly.pdbx_seq_one_letter_code
_entity_poly.pdbx_strand_id
1 'polypeptide(L)'
;MLSPGLLTLWTRGALEATQAQDEDVTGEITARIADQGDALDLLAACRVMANEARRALRVLYRRPDADRGEAWVLDQLGDAEDDPARLFAARLVTAYANDDHDHDHVTALVAAAGASPTERAESLRSLVTYAAELDARAARHPHPTEGTEHHEH
;
A
#
# COMPACT_ATOMS: atom_id res chain seq x y z
N MET A 1 1.62 11.88 -18.57
CA MET A 1 2.74 10.96 -18.38
C MET A 1 3.92 11.67 -17.76
N LEU A 2 4.17 11.34 -16.50
CA LEU A 2 5.34 11.78 -15.74
C LEU A 2 6.56 10.99 -16.21
N SER A 3 7.76 11.57 -16.03
CA SER A 3 8.97 10.79 -16.28
C SER A 3 9.10 9.69 -15.20
N PRO A 4 9.58 8.48 -15.53
CA PRO A 4 9.74 7.41 -14.56
C PRO A 4 10.60 7.79 -13.35
N GLY A 5 11.63 8.63 -13.56
CA GLY A 5 12.48 9.14 -12.49
C GLY A 5 11.73 10.08 -11.54
N LEU A 6 10.87 10.95 -12.07
CA LEU A 6 10.07 11.87 -11.26
C LEU A 6 9.01 11.12 -10.45
N LEU A 7 8.33 10.15 -11.07
CA LEU A 7 7.35 9.33 -10.38
C LEU A 7 8.00 8.56 -9.22
N THR A 8 9.17 7.97 -9.45
CA THR A 8 9.94 7.26 -8.41
C THR A 8 10.33 8.19 -7.27
N LEU A 9 10.82 9.39 -7.59
CA LEU A 9 11.19 10.41 -6.60
C LEU A 9 9.98 10.79 -5.73
N TRP A 10 8.84 11.06 -6.37
CA TRP A 10 7.63 11.48 -5.67
C TRP A 10 7.01 10.37 -4.83
N THR A 11 6.91 9.14 -5.34
CA THR A 11 6.39 8.02 -4.55
C THR A 11 7.26 7.74 -3.31
N ARG A 12 8.59 7.88 -3.45
CA ARG A 12 9.51 7.75 -2.31
C ARG A 12 9.34 8.90 -1.32
N GLY A 13 9.33 10.13 -1.82
CA GLY A 13 9.18 11.32 -0.97
C GLY A 13 7.86 11.33 -0.20
N ALA A 14 6.77 10.85 -0.80
CA ALA A 14 5.49 10.70 -0.11
C ALA A 14 5.57 9.71 1.07
N LEU A 15 6.19 8.54 0.86
CA LEU A 15 6.40 7.55 1.93
C LEU A 15 7.28 8.11 3.06
N GLU A 16 8.41 8.72 2.72
CA GLU A 16 9.33 9.32 3.69
C GLU A 16 8.66 10.42 4.51
N ALA A 17 7.89 11.30 3.86
CA ALA A 17 7.13 12.36 4.52
C ALA A 17 6.07 11.78 5.47
N THR A 18 5.33 10.76 5.04
CA THR A 18 4.33 10.09 5.87
C THR A 18 4.97 9.42 7.09
N GLN A 19 6.12 8.75 6.92
CA GLN A 19 6.87 8.16 8.02
C GLN A 19 7.38 9.21 9.02
N ALA A 20 7.73 10.40 8.52
CA ALA A 20 8.10 11.56 9.34
C ALA A 20 6.91 12.31 9.96
N GLN A 21 5.67 11.86 9.71
CA GLN A 21 4.43 12.53 10.11
C GLN A 21 4.29 13.96 9.55
N ASP A 22 4.87 14.20 8.37
CA ASP A 22 4.73 15.44 7.62
C ASP A 22 3.53 15.33 6.66
N GLU A 23 2.34 15.61 7.21
CA GLU A 23 1.07 15.53 6.47
C GLU A 23 0.98 16.57 5.35
N ASP A 24 1.61 17.74 5.52
CA ASP A 24 1.63 18.81 4.52
C ASP A 24 2.40 18.38 3.28
N VAL A 25 3.62 17.86 3.45
CA VAL A 25 4.44 17.37 2.33
C VAL A 25 3.82 16.13 1.69
N THR A 26 3.28 15.21 2.50
CA THR A 26 2.52 14.05 1.99
C THR A 26 1.35 14.52 1.12
N GLY A 27 0.60 15.50 1.61
CA GLY A 27 -0.55 16.07 0.92
C GLY A 27 -0.17 16.77 -0.39
N GLU A 28 0.91 17.54 -0.38
CA GLU A 28 1.45 18.23 -1.56
C GLU A 28 1.89 17.24 -2.65
N ILE A 29 2.66 16.21 -2.28
CA ILE A 29 3.17 15.23 -3.25
C ILE A 29 2.04 14.40 -3.85
N THR A 30 1.10 13.92 -3.03
CA THR A 30 -0.04 13.12 -3.50
C THR A 30 -0.98 13.93 -4.39
N ALA A 31 -1.21 15.21 -4.06
CA ALA A 31 -1.95 16.13 -4.92
C ALA A 31 -1.25 16.37 -6.27
N ARG A 32 0.09 16.53 -6.28
CA ARG A 32 0.85 16.68 -7.54
C ARG A 32 0.76 15.45 -8.42
N ILE A 33 0.89 14.25 -7.85
CA ILE A 33 0.74 12.99 -8.60
C ILE A 33 -0.69 12.90 -9.18
N ALA A 34 -1.71 13.21 -8.38
CA ALA A 34 -3.11 13.15 -8.82
C ALA A 34 -3.45 14.16 -9.93
N ASP A 35 -2.90 15.37 -9.85
CA ASP A 35 -3.15 16.45 -10.80
C ASP A 35 -2.39 16.27 -12.13
N GLN A 36 -1.10 15.88 -12.05
CA GLN A 36 -0.21 15.84 -13.22
C GLN A 36 -0.06 14.44 -13.83
N GLY A 37 -0.38 13.40 -13.07
CA GLY A 37 -0.30 12.01 -13.51
C GLY A 37 -1.48 11.62 -14.39
N ASP A 38 -1.19 10.86 -15.46
CA ASP A 38 -2.22 10.14 -16.20
C ASP A 38 -2.57 8.80 -15.54
N ALA A 39 -3.47 8.04 -16.15
CA ALA A 39 -3.93 6.77 -15.61
C ALA A 39 -2.78 5.74 -15.43
N LEU A 40 -1.77 5.76 -16.29
CA LEU A 40 -0.62 4.85 -16.17
C LEU A 40 0.32 5.30 -15.06
N ASP A 41 0.53 6.61 -14.89
CA ASP A 41 1.30 7.17 -13.78
C ASP A 41 0.66 6.80 -12.43
N LEU A 42 -0.67 6.93 -12.33
CA LEU A 42 -1.44 6.57 -11.13
C LEU A 42 -1.36 5.07 -10.84
N LEU A 43 -1.55 4.24 -11.85
CA LEU A 43 -1.43 2.79 -11.72
C LEU A 43 -0.02 2.38 -11.24
N ALA A 44 1.01 3.01 -11.79
CA ALA A 44 2.38 2.77 -11.38
C ALA A 44 2.63 3.21 -9.92
N ALA A 45 2.20 4.41 -9.52
CA ALA A 45 2.30 4.88 -8.14
C ALA A 45 1.60 3.93 -7.16
N CYS A 46 0.36 3.55 -7.48
CA CYS A 46 -0.44 2.62 -6.68
C CYS A 46 0.25 1.25 -6.52
N ARG A 47 0.83 0.70 -7.59
CA ARG A 47 1.57 -0.57 -7.54
C ARG A 47 2.84 -0.49 -6.70
N VAL A 48 3.55 0.64 -6.74
CA VAL A 48 4.73 0.84 -5.88
C VAL A 48 4.31 0.83 -4.41
N MET A 49 3.30 1.59 -4.03
CA MET A 49 2.80 1.61 -2.65
C MET A 49 2.28 0.23 -2.20
N ALA A 50 1.51 -0.44 -3.05
CA ALA A 50 1.00 -1.77 -2.75
C ALA A 50 2.11 -2.82 -2.61
N ASN A 51 3.20 -2.68 -3.37
CA ASN A 51 4.36 -3.56 -3.21
C ASN A 51 5.11 -3.32 -1.89
N GLU A 52 5.24 -2.08 -1.43
CA GLU A 52 5.82 -1.80 -0.10
C GLU A 52 4.92 -2.35 1.01
N ALA A 53 3.62 -2.12 0.93
CA ALA A 53 2.65 -2.71 1.86
C ALA A 53 2.73 -4.26 1.89
N ARG A 54 2.81 -4.90 0.71
CA ARG A 54 2.97 -6.37 0.61
C ARG A 54 4.24 -6.87 1.29
N ARG A 55 5.36 -6.14 1.20
CA ARG A 55 6.61 -6.51 1.90
C ARG A 55 6.41 -6.48 3.41
N ALA A 56 5.79 -5.42 3.93
CA ALA A 56 5.46 -5.32 5.34
C ALA A 56 4.51 -6.45 5.79
N LEU A 57 3.48 -6.76 5.02
CA LEU A 57 2.55 -7.87 5.33
C LEU A 57 3.27 -9.22 5.44
N ARG A 58 4.27 -9.48 4.60
CA ARG A 58 5.08 -10.72 4.67
C ARG A 58 5.95 -10.82 5.92
N VAL A 59 6.28 -9.69 6.56
CA VAL A 59 6.97 -9.67 7.85
C VAL A 59 5.98 -9.89 8.99
N LEU A 60 4.81 -9.27 8.89
CA LEU A 60 3.78 -9.29 9.94
C LEU A 60 3.00 -10.61 10.02
N TYR A 61 2.78 -11.25 8.88
CA TYR A 61 1.86 -12.37 8.74
C TYR A 61 2.48 -13.48 7.91
N ARG A 62 2.07 -14.72 8.19
CA ARG A 62 2.38 -15.85 7.33
C ARG A 62 1.79 -15.60 5.93
N ARG A 63 2.56 -15.93 4.90
CA ARG A 63 2.08 -15.92 3.51
C ARG A 63 0.92 -16.92 3.34
N PRO A 64 -0.20 -16.53 2.72
CA PRO A 64 -1.29 -17.45 2.40
C PRO A 64 -0.81 -18.56 1.46
N ASP A 65 -1.31 -19.77 1.68
CA ASP A 65 -1.11 -20.90 0.77
C ASP A 65 -2.15 -20.87 -0.37
N ALA A 66 -1.72 -20.37 -1.53
CA ALA A 66 -2.58 -20.26 -2.71
C ALA A 66 -3.07 -21.62 -3.23
N ASP A 67 -2.28 -22.68 -3.08
CA ASP A 67 -2.66 -24.04 -3.51
C ASP A 67 -3.80 -24.60 -2.64
N ARG A 68 -3.95 -24.06 -1.43
CA ARG A 68 -5.04 -24.37 -0.49
C ARG A 68 -6.20 -23.37 -0.55
N GLY A 69 -6.14 -22.39 -1.47
CA GLY A 69 -7.13 -21.34 -1.60
C GLY A 69 -7.12 -20.32 -0.46
N GLU A 70 -6.02 -20.21 0.28
CA GLU A 70 -5.87 -19.21 1.33
C GLU A 70 -5.52 -17.85 0.71
N ALA A 71 -6.07 -16.77 1.29
CA ALA A 71 -5.81 -15.40 0.90
C ALA A 71 -5.80 -14.49 2.14
N TRP A 72 -5.06 -13.38 2.08
CA TRP A 72 -5.24 -12.31 3.06
C TRP A 72 -6.59 -11.64 2.85
N VAL A 73 -7.28 -11.33 3.95
CA VAL A 73 -8.62 -10.73 3.94
C VAL A 73 -8.57 -9.34 4.57
N LEU A 74 -9.28 -8.39 3.96
CA LEU A 74 -9.42 -6.99 4.37
C LEU A 74 -9.67 -6.78 5.86
N ASP A 75 -10.49 -7.64 6.46
CA ASP A 75 -10.94 -7.50 7.85
C ASP A 75 -9.80 -7.68 8.88
N GLN A 76 -8.74 -8.40 8.50
CA GLN A 76 -7.53 -8.53 9.31
C GLN A 76 -6.67 -7.25 9.33
N LEU A 77 -7.04 -6.24 8.52
CA LEU A 77 -6.27 -5.01 8.31
C LEU A 77 -6.87 -3.77 9.02
N GLY A 78 -8.07 -3.88 9.60
CA GLY A 78 -8.67 -2.88 10.51
C GLY A 78 -9.49 -1.75 9.86
N ASP A 79 -10.72 -1.57 10.36
CA ASP A 79 -11.66 -0.42 10.27
C ASP A 79 -11.63 0.43 8.99
N ALA A 80 -11.85 -0.21 7.84
CA ALA A 80 -11.94 0.47 6.55
C ALA A 80 -13.39 0.78 6.10
N GLU A 81 -14.43 0.41 6.85
CA GLU A 81 -15.82 0.51 6.37
C GLU A 81 -16.34 1.96 6.26
N ASP A 82 -15.87 2.88 7.10
CA ASP A 82 -16.42 4.25 7.16
C ASP A 82 -15.65 5.30 6.34
N ASP A 83 -14.50 4.94 5.74
CA ASP A 83 -13.67 5.86 4.92
C ASP A 83 -13.42 5.25 3.52
N PRO A 84 -14.04 5.80 2.46
CA PRO A 84 -13.87 5.32 1.09
C PRO A 84 -12.42 5.29 0.60
N ALA A 85 -11.58 6.26 0.99
CA ALA A 85 -10.19 6.32 0.56
C ALA A 85 -9.36 5.23 1.25
N ARG A 86 -9.66 4.97 2.53
CA ARG A 86 -9.05 3.87 3.29
C ARG A 86 -9.49 2.51 2.78
N LEU A 87 -10.77 2.36 2.42
CA LEU A 87 -11.30 1.15 1.81
C LEU A 87 -10.64 0.88 0.45
N PHE A 88 -10.44 1.92 -0.35
CA PHE A 88 -9.67 1.81 -1.59
C PHE A 88 -8.25 1.30 -1.31
N ALA A 89 -7.52 1.92 -0.39
CA ALA A 89 -6.15 1.53 -0.05
C ALA A 89 -6.07 0.06 0.39
N ALA A 90 -6.93 -0.35 1.33
CA ALA A 90 -6.96 -1.72 1.83
C ALA A 90 -7.32 -2.73 0.73
N ARG A 91 -8.29 -2.43 -0.14
CA ARG A 91 -8.69 -3.30 -1.27
C ARG A 91 -7.57 -3.45 -2.28
N LEU A 92 -6.94 -2.34 -2.66
CA LEU A 92 -5.83 -2.34 -3.60
C LEU A 92 -4.65 -3.16 -3.08
N VAL A 93 -4.25 -2.94 -1.82
CA VAL A 93 -3.15 -3.69 -1.20
C VAL A 93 -3.50 -5.17 -1.11
N THR A 94 -4.71 -5.52 -0.66
CA THR A 94 -5.13 -6.93 -0.52
C THR A 94 -5.13 -7.64 -1.88
N ALA A 95 -5.73 -7.05 -2.90
CA ALA A 95 -5.74 -7.58 -4.27
C ALA A 95 -4.31 -7.77 -4.80
N TYR A 96 -3.46 -6.75 -4.66
CA TYR A 96 -2.07 -6.81 -5.10
C TYR A 96 -1.26 -7.87 -4.32
N ALA A 97 -1.52 -8.02 -3.03
CA ALA A 97 -0.76 -8.87 -2.13
C ALA A 97 -1.08 -10.36 -2.29
N ASN A 98 -2.32 -10.68 -2.66
CA ASN A 98 -2.77 -12.04 -2.97
C ASN A 98 -2.35 -12.52 -4.38
N ASP A 99 -1.58 -11.71 -5.11
CA ASP A 99 -1.19 -11.97 -6.51
C ASP A 99 -2.43 -12.33 -7.37
N ASP A 100 -3.59 -11.70 -7.11
CA ASP A 100 -4.82 -11.92 -7.89
C ASP A 100 -4.47 -11.78 -9.37
N HIS A 101 -4.48 -12.92 -10.07
CA HIS A 101 -3.81 -13.05 -11.36
C HIS A 101 -4.43 -12.18 -12.47
N ASP A 102 -5.62 -11.63 -12.23
CA ASP A 102 -6.18 -10.52 -12.97
C ASP A 102 -5.51 -9.21 -12.54
N HIS A 103 -4.43 -8.85 -13.23
CA HIS A 103 -3.90 -7.47 -13.24
C HIS A 103 -5.00 -6.44 -13.54
N ASP A 104 -6.11 -6.88 -14.14
CA ASP A 104 -7.32 -6.16 -14.42
C ASP A 104 -8.04 -5.68 -13.14
N HIS A 105 -7.98 -6.41 -12.03
CA HIS A 105 -8.66 -6.01 -10.79
C HIS A 105 -7.99 -4.79 -10.12
N VAL A 106 -6.65 -4.81 -10.00
CA VAL A 106 -5.87 -3.65 -9.53
C VAL A 106 -6.06 -2.46 -10.46
N THR A 107 -6.08 -2.70 -11.77
CA THR A 107 -6.30 -1.64 -12.77
C THR A 107 -7.71 -1.05 -12.64
N ALA A 108 -8.74 -1.88 -12.44
CA ALA A 108 -10.11 -1.44 -12.24
C ALA A 108 -10.29 -0.65 -10.93
N LEU A 109 -9.64 -1.07 -9.84
CA LEU A 109 -9.66 -0.32 -8.57
C LEU A 109 -9.03 1.06 -8.74
N VAL A 110 -7.87 1.15 -9.39
CA VAL A 110 -7.22 2.46 -9.66
C VAL A 110 -8.07 3.34 -10.56
N ALA A 111 -8.71 2.76 -11.58
CA ALA A 111 -9.63 3.50 -12.45
C ALA A 111 -10.88 3.99 -11.70
N ALA A 112 -11.31 3.27 -10.65
CA ALA A 112 -12.43 3.64 -9.80
C ALA A 112 -12.06 4.64 -8.68
N ALA A 113 -10.77 4.91 -8.44
CA ALA A 113 -10.25 5.74 -7.35
C ALA A 113 -10.51 7.25 -7.49
N GLY A 114 -11.54 7.64 -8.26
CA GLY A 114 -12.02 9.02 -8.36
C GLY A 114 -12.18 9.50 -9.81
N ALA A 115 -13.29 10.18 -10.08
CA ALA A 115 -13.51 10.88 -11.34
C ALA A 115 -12.85 12.27 -11.36
N SER A 116 -12.43 12.77 -10.19
CA SER A 116 -11.83 14.09 -9.99
C SER A 116 -10.38 14.03 -9.49
N PRO A 117 -9.57 15.09 -9.69
CA PRO A 117 -8.23 15.19 -9.10
C PRO A 117 -8.21 15.10 -7.56
N THR A 118 -9.24 15.62 -6.89
CA THR A 118 -9.34 15.62 -5.42
C THR A 118 -9.51 14.21 -4.87
N GLU A 119 -10.48 13.44 -5.38
CA GLU A 119 -10.70 12.05 -4.96
C GLU A 119 -9.47 11.17 -5.24
N ARG A 120 -8.79 11.42 -6.37
CA ARG A 120 -7.53 10.73 -6.71
C ARG A 120 -6.43 11.06 -5.71
N ALA A 121 -6.31 12.32 -5.29
CA ALA A 121 -5.33 12.75 -4.29
C ALA A 121 -5.62 12.15 -2.91
N GLU A 122 -6.88 12.11 -2.49
CA GLU A 122 -7.32 11.50 -1.22
C GLU A 122 -7.06 10.00 -1.21
N SER A 123 -7.39 9.30 -2.30
CA SER A 123 -7.14 7.86 -2.47
C SER A 123 -5.64 7.54 -2.45
N LEU A 124 -4.82 8.34 -3.14
CA LEU A 124 -3.37 8.19 -3.10
C LEU A 124 -2.79 8.46 -1.71
N ARG A 125 -3.24 9.53 -1.04
CA ARG A 125 -2.82 9.86 0.32
C ARG A 125 -3.13 8.71 1.27
N SER A 126 -4.36 8.22 1.25
CA SER A 126 -4.76 7.09 2.09
C SER A 126 -3.92 5.84 1.82
N LEU A 127 -3.62 5.55 0.54
CA LEU A 127 -2.74 4.44 0.17
C LEU A 127 -1.30 4.59 0.68
N VAL A 128 -0.72 5.79 0.59
CA VAL A 128 0.62 6.08 1.12
C VAL A 128 0.63 5.91 2.64
N THR A 129 -0.34 6.52 3.33
CA THR A 129 -0.51 6.39 4.79
C THR A 129 -0.62 4.94 5.21
N TYR A 130 -1.48 4.19 4.54
CA TYR A 130 -1.71 2.78 4.82
C TYR A 130 -0.44 1.93 4.64
N ALA A 131 0.32 2.15 3.55
CA ALA A 131 1.58 1.46 3.32
C ALA A 131 2.64 1.79 4.39
N ALA A 132 2.76 3.07 4.77
CA ALA A 132 3.70 3.50 5.80
C ALA A 132 3.34 2.96 7.19
N GLU A 133 2.05 2.89 7.53
CA GLU A 133 1.57 2.29 8.79
C GLU A 133 1.93 0.81 8.89
N LEU A 134 1.72 0.05 7.81
CA LEU A 134 2.10 -1.36 7.74
C LEU A 134 3.61 -1.53 7.88
N ASP A 135 4.41 -0.71 7.19
CA ASP A 135 5.87 -0.74 7.27
C ASP A 135 6.37 -0.41 8.68
N ALA A 136 5.83 0.63 9.32
CA ALA A 136 6.14 1.00 10.70
C ALA A 136 5.72 -0.09 11.70
N ARG A 137 4.62 -0.82 11.43
CA ARG A 137 4.23 -1.97 12.24
C ARG A 137 5.20 -3.14 12.04
N ALA A 138 5.59 -3.43 10.81
CA ALA A 138 6.56 -4.48 10.47
C ALA A 138 7.92 -4.23 11.14
N ALA A 139 8.42 -2.99 11.12
CA ALA A 139 9.66 -2.61 11.78
C ALA A 139 9.63 -2.79 13.31
N ARG A 140 8.44 -2.71 13.93
CA ARG A 140 8.24 -2.94 15.37
C ARG A 140 8.02 -4.41 15.73
N HIS A 141 7.82 -5.29 14.76
CA HIS A 141 7.71 -6.73 15.01
C HIS A 141 9.12 -7.34 15.07
N PRO A 142 9.60 -7.79 16.24
CA PRO A 142 10.85 -8.54 16.29
C PRO A 142 10.64 -9.84 15.49
N HIS A 143 11.56 -10.12 14.56
CA HIS A 143 11.66 -11.45 13.96
C HIS A 143 11.67 -12.48 15.11
N PRO A 144 10.90 -13.58 15.04
CA PRO A 144 11.18 -14.68 15.93
C PRO A 144 12.63 -15.11 15.62
N THR A 145 13.54 -14.86 16.56
CA THR A 145 14.85 -15.49 16.54
C THR A 145 14.59 -16.99 16.59
N GLU A 146 14.64 -17.63 15.44
CA GLU A 146 14.88 -19.07 15.35
C GLU A 146 16.16 -19.38 16.14
N GLY A 147 16.05 -20.25 17.15
CA GLY A 147 17.20 -20.88 17.78
C GLY A 147 17.57 -20.36 19.17
N THR A 148 16.75 -20.68 20.18
CA THR A 148 17.30 -21.21 21.43
C THR A 148 16.55 -22.49 21.74
N GLU A 149 17.14 -23.59 21.31
CA GLU A 149 16.80 -24.92 21.80
C GLU A 149 16.83 -24.88 23.32
N HIS A 150 15.68 -25.18 23.94
CA HIS A 150 15.63 -25.59 25.33
C HIS A 150 16.42 -26.91 25.43
N HIS A 151 17.69 -26.82 25.81
CA HIS A 151 18.41 -27.95 26.36
C HIS A 151 17.89 -28.16 27.79
N GLU A 152 16.92 -29.06 27.92
CA GLU A 152 16.68 -29.77 29.16
C GLU A 152 17.84 -30.76 29.37
N HIS A 153 18.62 -30.57 30.44
CA HIS A 153 19.35 -31.64 31.12
C HIS A 153 19.54 -31.29 32.59
#